data_AF-A0A0D0V772-F1
#
_entry.id   AF-A0A0D0V772-F1
#
_cell.length_a   1.000
_cell.length_b   1.000
_cell.length_c   1.000
_cell.angle_alpha   90.00
_cell.angle_beta   90.00
_cell.angle_gamma   90.00
#
_symmetry.space_group_name_H-M   'P 1'
#
loop_
_entity.id
_entity.type
_entity.pdbx_description
1 polymer ?
#
loop_
_entity_poly.entity_id
_entity_poly.type
_entity_poly.pdbx_seq_one_letter_code
_entity_poly.pdbx_strand_id
1 'polypeptide(L)'
;MSLSDLAETPQSRDGTTTPGAISLTVPTNLIMLPAAAALVGLSIGFIRGGSRARLRFLVENAHRKPKTVQGWYFYTKTRNYRVFFGALKAGGKYALGLGGATAGFVLVDESVGWAREQVFGPAGEIQDAVTQDGDAFGLGQGEGSQVKRKAGWRKGEVKWEDGGVAGGLMGLVVGTASQARIGRLREEEERKAKLINSQQQQQQVPSPEAAAAALVTEEIAPVMPLAEETKPTEEVVVSGVPGEEEPKGWWESVKSWVGA
;
A
#
# COMPACT_ATOMS: atom_id res chain seq x y z
N MET A 1 -30.47 -4.53 75.87
CA MET A 1 -30.44 -3.95 74.51
C MET A 1 -29.96 -2.52 74.65
N SER A 2 -28.65 -2.32 74.44
CA SER A 2 -27.98 -1.03 74.65
C SER A 2 -28.09 -0.16 73.39
N LEU A 3 -28.25 1.15 73.60
CA LEU A 3 -28.37 2.16 72.53
C LEU A 3 -27.14 2.28 71.61
N SER A 4 -26.06 1.56 71.91
CA SER A 4 -24.85 1.44 71.10
C SER A 4 -25.02 0.54 69.85
N ASP A 5 -26.01 -0.35 69.80
CA ASP A 5 -26.29 -1.17 68.60
C ASP A 5 -27.02 -0.39 67.49
N LEU A 6 -27.53 0.81 67.78
CA LEU A 6 -28.26 1.63 66.80
C LEU A 6 -27.37 2.61 66.01
N ALA A 7 -26.08 2.69 66.35
CA ALA A 7 -25.11 3.55 65.68
C ALA A 7 -24.29 2.83 64.61
N GLU A 8 -24.60 1.56 64.32
CA GLU A 8 -24.00 0.85 63.20
C GLU A 8 -24.64 1.35 61.90
N THR A 9 -24.06 2.43 61.38
CA THR A 9 -24.30 2.92 60.02
C THR A 9 -24.22 1.74 59.06
N PRO A 10 -25.22 1.50 58.20
CA PRO A 10 -25.10 0.45 57.20
C PRO A 10 -23.90 0.79 56.35
N GLN A 11 -22.86 -0.04 56.44
CA GLN A 11 -21.73 -0.02 55.51
C GLN A 11 -22.33 -0.03 54.11
N SER A 12 -22.29 1.12 53.45
CA SER A 12 -22.63 1.26 52.04
C SER A 12 -21.71 0.32 51.29
N ARG A 13 -22.26 -0.84 50.93
CA ARG A 13 -21.69 -1.72 49.91
C ARG A 13 -21.73 -0.93 48.61
N ASP A 14 -20.74 -0.07 48.40
CA ASP A 14 -20.41 0.45 47.08
C ASP A 14 -19.75 -0.68 46.29
N GLY A 15 -20.54 -1.71 46.01
CA GLY A 15 -20.32 -2.58 44.87
C GLY A 15 -20.74 -1.80 43.64
N THR A 16 -19.91 -0.87 43.18
CA THR A 16 -19.96 -0.41 41.79
C THR A 16 -19.55 -1.59 40.91
N THR A 17 -20.48 -2.53 40.76
CA THR A 17 -20.48 -3.45 39.65
C THR A 17 -20.84 -2.60 38.44
N THR A 18 -19.86 -1.88 37.89
CA THR A 18 -19.99 -1.28 36.57
C THR A 18 -20.30 -2.44 35.62
N PRO A 19 -21.48 -2.47 34.99
CA PRO A 19 -21.84 -3.55 34.10
C PRO A 19 -20.86 -3.58 32.93
N GLY A 20 -20.14 -4.70 32.80
CA GLY A 20 -19.64 -5.20 31.52
C GLY A 20 -18.70 -4.30 30.74
N ALA A 21 -17.58 -3.85 31.33
CA ALA A 21 -16.43 -3.48 30.51
C ALA A 21 -15.86 -4.78 29.90
N ILE A 22 -16.25 -5.09 28.65
CA ILE A 22 -15.66 -6.19 27.89
C ILE A 22 -14.22 -5.79 27.57
N SER A 23 -13.27 -6.24 28.39
CA SER A 23 -11.84 -6.10 28.10
C SER A 23 -11.47 -7.11 27.02
N LEU A 24 -11.51 -6.66 25.76
CA LEU A 24 -10.92 -7.41 24.64
C LEU A 24 -9.41 -7.43 24.84
N THR A 25 -8.92 -8.54 25.40
CA THR A 25 -7.50 -8.83 25.52
C THR A 25 -6.97 -9.24 24.14
N VAL A 26 -6.68 -8.24 23.31
CA VAL A 26 -6.07 -8.45 21.99
C VAL A 26 -4.55 -8.63 22.18
N PRO A 27 -3.95 -9.70 21.62
CA PRO A 27 -2.51 -9.91 21.75
C PRO A 27 -1.72 -8.76 21.15
N THR A 28 -0.72 -8.26 21.87
CA THR A 28 0.15 -7.15 21.41
C THR A 28 0.78 -7.45 20.06
N ASN A 29 1.15 -8.71 19.81
CA ASN A 29 1.73 -9.16 18.53
C ASN A 29 0.76 -8.97 17.35
N LEU A 30 -0.54 -9.11 17.59
CA LEU A 30 -1.59 -8.94 16.58
C LEU A 30 -1.82 -7.47 16.20
N ILE A 31 -1.37 -6.53 17.02
CA ILE A 31 -1.43 -5.09 16.72
C ILE A 31 -0.08 -4.60 16.16
N MET A 32 1.02 -4.98 16.81
CA MET A 32 2.34 -4.43 16.51
C MET A 32 2.92 -4.96 15.19
N LEU A 33 2.82 -6.26 14.91
CA LEU A 33 3.37 -6.85 13.68
C LEU A 33 2.61 -6.36 12.43
N PRO A 34 1.26 -6.34 12.41
CA PRO A 34 0.54 -5.80 11.26
C PRO A 34 0.74 -4.30 11.08
N ALA A 35 0.85 -3.53 12.17
CA ALA A 35 1.14 -2.10 12.09
C ALA A 35 2.53 -1.84 11.47
N ALA A 36 3.57 -2.55 11.91
CA ALA A 36 4.90 -2.44 11.34
C ALA A 36 4.91 -2.83 9.86
N ALA A 37 4.27 -3.95 9.51
CA ALA A 37 4.14 -4.39 8.11
C ALA A 37 3.36 -3.39 7.25
N ALA A 38 2.31 -2.76 7.81
CA ALA A 38 1.54 -1.73 7.13
C ALA A 38 2.39 -0.47 6.87
N LEU A 39 3.25 -0.05 7.80
CA LEU A 39 4.17 1.08 7.60
C LEU A 39 5.21 0.80 6.52
N VAL A 40 5.77 -0.42 6.50
CA VAL A 40 6.69 -0.86 5.44
C VAL A 40 5.96 -0.87 4.10
N GLY A 41 4.75 -1.43 4.05
CA GLY A 41 3.92 -1.45 2.85
C GLY A 41 3.53 -0.06 2.36
N LEU A 42 3.21 0.85 3.29
CA LEU A 42 2.93 2.24 2.99
C LEU A 42 4.13 2.89 2.32
N SER A 43 5.32 2.73 2.89
CA SER A 43 6.57 3.30 2.35
C SER A 43 6.85 2.83 0.93
N ILE A 44 6.78 1.51 0.70
CA ILE A 44 6.99 0.91 -0.63
C ILE A 44 5.94 1.40 -1.62
N GLY A 45 4.67 1.40 -1.22
CA GLY A 45 3.56 1.84 -2.05
C GLY A 45 3.61 3.33 -2.37
N PHE A 46 4.04 4.15 -1.42
CA PHE A 46 4.17 5.60 -1.55
C PHE A 46 5.21 5.95 -2.61
N ILE A 47 6.43 5.37 -2.51
CA ILE A 47 7.50 5.58 -3.49
C ILE A 47 7.07 5.10 -4.87
N ARG A 48 6.58 3.86 -4.97
CA ARG A 48 6.18 3.25 -6.25
C ARG A 48 5.00 3.98 -6.91
N GLY A 49 4.02 4.42 -6.12
CA GLY A 49 2.85 5.16 -6.57
C GLY A 49 3.20 6.57 -7.03
N GLY A 50 4.02 7.28 -6.24
CA GLY A 50 4.50 8.62 -6.56
C GLY A 50 5.30 8.65 -7.86
N SER A 51 6.25 7.72 -8.05
CA SER A 51 7.04 7.63 -9.29
C SER A 51 6.16 7.39 -10.51
N ARG A 52 5.16 6.51 -10.42
CA ARG A 52 4.24 6.23 -11.55
C ARG A 52 3.37 7.44 -11.90
N ALA A 53 2.80 8.10 -10.89
CA ALA A 53 1.98 9.30 -11.10
C ALA A 53 2.82 10.46 -11.69
N ARG A 54 4.07 10.61 -11.25
CA ARG A 54 5.02 11.59 -11.79
C ARG A 54 5.28 11.34 -13.27
N LEU A 55 5.64 10.11 -13.64
CA LEU A 55 5.94 9.77 -15.04
C LEU A 55 4.72 10.00 -15.95
N ARG A 56 3.53 9.61 -15.51
CA ARG A 56 2.28 9.88 -16.26
C ARG A 56 2.06 11.37 -16.49
N PHE A 57 2.18 12.19 -15.44
CA PHE A 57 2.02 13.64 -15.57
C PHE A 57 3.06 14.26 -16.52
N LEU A 58 4.31 13.78 -16.49
CA LEU A 58 5.36 14.25 -17.38
C LEU A 58 5.10 13.90 -18.84
N VAL A 59 4.60 12.70 -19.11
CA VAL A 59 4.22 12.27 -20.47
C VAL A 59 3.03 13.09 -20.97
N GLU A 60 1.98 13.24 -20.14
CA GLU A 60 0.79 14.02 -20.49
C GLU A 60 1.12 15.50 -20.77
N ASN A 61 2.08 16.08 -20.04
CA ASN A 61 2.42 17.51 -20.15
C ASN A 61 3.74 17.78 -20.88
N ALA A 62 4.34 16.77 -21.52
CA ALA A 62 5.60 16.94 -22.26
C ALA A 62 5.51 18.06 -23.30
N HIS A 63 4.32 18.25 -23.90
CA HIS A 63 4.01 19.27 -24.90
C HIS A 63 3.60 20.64 -24.33
N ARG A 64 3.27 20.76 -23.03
CA ARG A 64 2.80 22.02 -22.39
C ARG A 64 3.74 22.48 -21.28
N LYS A 65 5.03 22.63 -21.58
CA LYS A 65 5.98 23.19 -20.61
C LYS A 65 5.75 24.70 -20.48
N PRO A 66 5.56 25.23 -19.25
CA PRO A 66 5.32 26.66 -19.05
C PRO A 66 6.54 27.48 -19.50
N LYS A 67 6.30 28.65 -20.09
CA LYS A 67 7.32 29.61 -20.53
C LYS A 67 7.48 30.80 -19.59
N THR A 68 6.55 30.98 -18.65
CA THR A 68 6.53 32.09 -17.67
C THR A 68 6.77 31.59 -16.26
N VAL A 69 7.31 32.45 -15.38
CA VAL A 69 7.60 32.13 -13.97
C VAL A 69 6.33 31.73 -13.20
N GLN A 70 5.24 32.46 -13.39
CA GLN A 70 3.94 32.15 -12.78
C GLN A 70 3.38 30.81 -13.28
N GLY A 71 3.55 30.51 -14.57
CA GLY A 71 3.16 29.23 -15.16
C GLY A 71 3.92 28.04 -14.55
N TRP A 72 5.19 28.23 -14.21
CA TRP A 72 6.01 27.21 -13.56
C TRP A 72 5.53 26.88 -12.14
N TYR A 73 5.07 27.89 -11.39
CA TYR A 73 4.47 27.66 -10.06
C TYR A 73 3.20 26.80 -10.15
N PHE A 74 2.26 27.14 -11.05
CA PHE A 74 1.05 26.35 -11.23
C PHE A 74 1.34 24.93 -11.71
N TYR A 75 2.31 24.77 -12.62
CA TYR A 75 2.74 23.47 -13.09
C TYR A 75 3.26 22.58 -11.95
N THR A 76 4.16 23.11 -11.11
CA THR A 76 4.74 22.38 -9.98
C THR A 76 3.70 22.05 -8.91
N LYS A 77 2.78 22.99 -8.62
CA LYS A 77 1.67 22.77 -7.69
C LYS A 77 0.78 21.61 -8.15
N THR A 78 0.32 21.63 -9.40
CA THR A 78 -0.52 20.56 -9.97
C THR A 78 0.22 19.22 -10.06
N ARG A 79 1.51 19.24 -10.42
CA ARG A 79 2.37 18.06 -10.42
C ARG A 79 2.42 17.42 -9.05
N ASN A 80 2.70 18.21 -8.01
CA ASN A 80 2.86 17.71 -6.65
C ASN A 80 1.56 17.14 -6.09
N TYR A 81 0.40 17.75 -6.37
CA TYR A 81 -0.90 17.17 -5.97
C TYR A 81 -1.19 15.83 -6.63
N ARG A 82 -0.96 15.69 -7.93
CA ARG A 82 -1.17 14.42 -8.65
C ARG A 82 -0.22 13.33 -8.16
N VAL A 83 1.04 13.67 -7.92
CA VAL A 83 2.04 12.75 -7.38
C VAL A 83 1.66 12.31 -5.96
N PHE A 84 1.29 13.24 -5.08
CA PHE A 84 0.92 12.94 -3.70
C PHE A 84 -0.34 12.07 -3.62
N PHE A 85 -1.37 12.39 -4.40
CA PHE A 85 -2.58 11.57 -4.46
C PHE A 85 -2.30 10.16 -4.99
N GLY A 86 -1.46 10.04 -6.03
CA GLY A 86 -1.02 8.74 -6.55
C GLY A 86 -0.20 7.94 -5.54
N ALA A 87 0.66 8.62 -4.78
CA ALA A 87 1.45 8.03 -3.71
C ALA A 87 0.58 7.54 -2.55
N LEU A 88 -0.38 8.34 -2.08
CA LEU A 88 -1.34 7.94 -1.04
C LEU A 88 -2.22 6.76 -1.46
N LYS A 89 -2.78 6.80 -2.67
CA LYS A 89 -3.65 5.73 -3.18
C LYS A 89 -2.90 4.39 -3.27
N ALA A 90 -1.67 4.42 -3.78
CA ALA A 90 -0.84 3.22 -3.85
C ALA A 90 -0.37 2.80 -2.44
N GLY A 91 0.14 3.74 -1.64
CA GLY A 91 0.59 3.53 -0.26
C GLY A 91 -0.47 2.83 0.59
N GLY A 92 -1.70 3.35 0.60
CA GLY A 92 -2.83 2.73 1.32
C GLY A 92 -3.13 1.31 0.84
N LYS A 93 -3.10 1.05 -0.49
CA LYS A 93 -3.30 -0.29 -1.04
C LYS A 93 -2.22 -1.27 -0.59
N TYR A 94 -0.95 -0.88 -0.58
CA TYR A 94 0.15 -1.75 -0.12
C TYR A 94 0.17 -1.91 1.40
N ALA A 95 -0.14 -0.85 2.15
CA ALA A 95 -0.27 -0.90 3.61
C ALA A 95 -1.36 -1.88 4.04
N LEU A 96 -2.54 -1.81 3.43
CA LEU A 96 -3.65 -2.74 3.69
C LEU A 96 -3.31 -4.16 3.21
N GLY A 97 -2.64 -4.31 2.07
CA GLY A 97 -2.24 -5.61 1.56
C GLY A 97 -1.25 -6.33 2.48
N LEU A 98 -0.17 -5.65 2.87
CA LEU A 98 0.86 -6.23 3.73
C LEU A 98 0.41 -6.32 5.20
N GLY A 99 -0.19 -5.26 5.74
CA GLY A 99 -0.75 -5.28 7.10
C GLY A 99 -1.84 -6.35 7.25
N GLY A 100 -2.75 -6.45 6.29
CA GLY A 100 -3.79 -7.49 6.28
C GLY A 100 -3.23 -8.91 6.13
N ALA A 101 -2.21 -9.10 5.28
CA ALA A 101 -1.56 -10.41 5.14
C ALA A 101 -0.83 -10.82 6.44
N THR A 102 -0.10 -9.89 7.07
CA THR A 102 0.56 -10.14 8.35
C THR A 102 -0.44 -10.39 9.47
N ALA A 103 -1.54 -9.63 9.53
CA ALA A 103 -2.61 -9.88 10.49
C ALA A 103 -3.23 -11.26 10.29
N GLY A 104 -3.53 -11.64 9.04
CA GLY A 104 -4.03 -12.97 8.70
C GLY A 104 -3.04 -14.07 9.10
N PHE A 105 -1.75 -13.88 8.84
CA PHE A 105 -0.72 -14.83 9.26
C PHE A 105 -0.66 -14.97 10.79
N VAL A 106 -0.63 -13.86 11.54
CA VAL A 106 -0.59 -13.90 13.02
C VAL A 106 -1.85 -14.52 13.60
N LEU A 107 -3.02 -14.34 12.98
CA LEU A 107 -4.25 -15.02 13.40
C LEU A 107 -4.19 -16.53 13.18
N VAL A 108 -3.74 -16.96 12.00
CA VAL A 108 -3.54 -18.39 11.71
C VAL A 108 -2.49 -18.96 12.67
N ASP A 109 -1.38 -18.25 12.83
CA ASP A 109 -0.37 -18.51 13.84
C ASP A 109 -0.75 -18.05 15.27
N GLU A 110 -2.02 -17.88 15.60
CA GLU A 110 -2.48 -17.93 17.00
C GLU A 110 -3.47 -19.11 17.13
N SER A 111 -4.23 -19.39 16.08
CA SER A 111 -5.15 -20.53 16.02
C SER A 111 -4.46 -21.91 16.02
N VAL A 112 -3.35 -22.08 15.29
CA VAL A 112 -2.65 -23.38 15.14
C VAL A 112 -2.12 -23.90 16.48
N GLY A 113 -1.40 -23.07 17.21
CA GLY A 113 -0.85 -23.37 18.53
C GLY A 113 -1.93 -23.47 19.60
N TRP A 114 -3.04 -22.72 19.50
CA TRP A 114 -4.20 -22.98 20.37
C TRP A 114 -4.76 -24.39 20.13
N ALA A 115 -4.92 -24.79 18.86
CA ALA A 115 -5.36 -26.14 18.51
C ALA A 115 -4.36 -27.20 18.99
N ARG A 116 -3.04 -26.94 18.88
CA ARG A 116 -1.99 -27.81 19.42
C ARG A 116 -2.10 -27.96 20.94
N GLU A 117 -2.32 -26.86 21.66
CA GLU A 117 -2.48 -26.86 23.12
C GLU A 117 -3.69 -27.69 23.57
N GLN A 118 -4.78 -27.71 22.79
CA GLN A 118 -5.94 -28.57 23.08
C GLN A 118 -5.65 -30.06 22.89
N VAL A 119 -4.81 -30.41 21.91
CA VAL A 119 -4.56 -31.82 21.55
C VAL A 119 -3.39 -32.42 22.32
N PHE A 120 -2.30 -31.67 22.49
CA PHE A 120 -1.03 -32.16 23.04
C PHE A 120 -0.70 -31.53 24.41
N GLY A 121 -1.53 -30.64 24.92
CA GLY A 121 -1.26 -29.85 26.12
C GLY A 121 -0.37 -28.63 25.86
N PRO A 122 -0.31 -27.68 26.82
CA PRO A 122 0.56 -26.51 26.71
C PRO A 122 2.02 -26.97 26.63
N ALA A 123 2.74 -26.49 25.61
CA ALA A 123 4.16 -26.78 25.50
C ALA A 123 4.99 -25.66 26.12
N GLY A 124 5.97 -26.07 26.93
CA GLY A 124 6.89 -25.17 27.62
C GLY A 124 6.38 -24.70 28.96
N GLU A 125 7.20 -23.90 29.64
CA GLU A 125 6.83 -23.17 30.84
C GLU A 125 5.66 -22.23 30.48
N ILE A 126 4.58 -22.26 31.26
CA ILE A 126 3.47 -21.32 31.08
C ILE A 126 4.07 -19.93 31.31
N GLN A 127 4.24 -19.19 30.23
CA GLN A 127 4.94 -17.93 30.23
C GLN A 127 3.99 -16.84 30.74
N ASP A 128 3.61 -16.96 32.00
CA ASP A 128 2.98 -15.90 32.77
C ASP A 128 4.07 -14.87 33.06
N ALA A 129 3.91 -13.68 32.48
CA ALA A 129 4.82 -12.53 32.53
C ALA A 129 5.96 -12.55 31.49
N VAL A 130 5.81 -11.76 30.43
CA VAL A 130 6.96 -11.15 29.77
C VAL A 130 7.31 -9.91 30.59
N THR A 131 8.48 -9.93 31.25
CA THR A 131 9.15 -8.71 31.70
C THR A 131 9.60 -7.98 30.45
N GLN A 132 8.83 -6.97 30.02
CA GLN A 132 9.23 -6.08 28.95
C GLN A 132 10.01 -4.92 29.58
N ASP A 133 11.33 -5.08 29.68
CA ASP A 133 12.22 -3.95 29.85
C ASP A 133 12.21 -3.15 28.54
N GLY A 134 11.74 -1.90 28.61
CA GLY A 134 12.01 -0.89 27.59
C GLY A 134 11.07 -0.83 26.39
N ASP A 135 10.30 0.27 26.35
CA ASP A 135 10.10 1.12 25.17
C ASP A 135 10.34 0.54 23.76
N ALA A 136 9.25 0.34 23.01
CA ALA A 136 9.28 0.04 21.57
C ALA A 136 9.95 1.12 20.68
N PHE A 137 10.51 2.18 21.27
CA PHE A 137 11.31 3.21 20.60
C PHE A 137 12.46 3.80 21.47
N GLY A 138 12.86 3.17 22.57
CA GLY A 138 14.09 3.55 23.29
C GLY A 138 14.17 5.01 23.79
N LEU A 139 13.06 5.60 24.25
CA LEU A 139 13.03 6.98 24.79
C LEU A 139 12.20 7.04 26.07
N GLY A 140 12.62 6.35 27.12
CA GLY A 140 12.08 6.60 28.46
C GLY A 140 12.59 5.67 29.53
N GLN A 141 13.65 6.09 30.22
CA GLN A 141 14.07 5.53 31.50
C GLN A 141 12.99 5.86 32.54
N GLY A 142 12.19 4.86 32.91
CA GLY A 142 11.12 4.98 33.89
C GLY A 142 10.94 3.66 34.62
N GLU A 143 11.48 3.61 35.83
CA GLU A 143 11.48 2.51 36.78
C GLU A 143 10.03 2.14 37.16
N GLY A 144 9.57 0.98 36.71
CA GLY A 144 8.21 0.50 36.92
C GLY A 144 7.96 -0.79 36.17
N SER A 145 8.52 -1.89 36.65
CA SER A 145 8.33 -3.24 36.11
C SER A 145 6.86 -3.66 36.25
N GLN A 146 6.04 -3.27 35.28
CA GLN A 146 4.66 -3.74 35.14
C GLN A 146 4.66 -5.07 34.41
N VAL A 147 4.39 -6.14 35.14
CA VAL A 147 4.18 -7.48 34.60
C VAL A 147 2.95 -7.47 33.69
N LYS A 148 3.16 -7.29 32.39
CA LYS A 148 2.09 -7.44 31.40
C LYS A 148 1.94 -8.93 31.09
N ARG A 149 0.85 -9.52 31.58
CA ARG A 149 0.43 -10.88 31.18
C ARG A 149 0.34 -10.92 29.65
N LYS A 150 0.95 -11.94 29.02
CA LYS A 150 0.73 -12.20 27.60
C LYS A 150 -0.76 -12.44 27.38
N ALA A 151 -1.43 -11.45 26.80
CA ALA A 151 -2.83 -11.52 26.40
C ALA A 151 -2.96 -12.26 25.06
N GLY A 152 -2.51 -13.52 25.01
CA GLY A 152 -2.70 -14.41 23.87
C GLY A 152 -3.84 -15.39 24.11
N TRP A 153 -4.37 -15.99 23.04
CA TRP A 153 -5.25 -17.15 23.16
C TRP A 153 -4.43 -18.43 23.34
N ARG A 154 -3.15 -18.41 22.95
CA ARG A 154 -2.12 -19.38 23.28
C ARG A 154 -1.51 -19.08 24.66
N LYS A 155 -1.23 -20.14 25.42
CA LYS A 155 -0.58 -20.06 26.75
C LYS A 155 0.88 -20.53 26.73
N GLY A 156 1.24 -21.39 25.79
CA GLY A 156 2.58 -21.97 25.64
C GLY A 156 3.53 -21.14 24.79
N GLU A 157 4.78 -21.58 24.74
CA GLU A 157 5.80 -20.94 23.90
C GLU A 157 5.55 -21.16 22.40
N VAL A 158 5.98 -20.19 21.58
CA VAL A 158 5.90 -20.28 20.12
C VAL A 158 6.98 -21.25 19.64
N LYS A 159 6.55 -22.38 19.08
CA LYS A 159 7.46 -23.31 18.39
C LYS A 159 7.55 -22.95 16.92
N TRP A 160 8.73 -23.14 16.34
CA TRP A 160 8.95 -22.92 14.90
C TRP A 160 8.03 -23.81 14.04
N GLU A 161 7.63 -24.97 14.56
CA GLU A 161 6.69 -25.90 13.92
C GLU A 161 5.31 -25.27 13.69
N ASP A 162 4.82 -24.48 14.66
CA ASP A 162 3.52 -23.80 14.58
C ASP A 162 3.54 -22.75 13.45
N GLY A 163 4.63 -21.98 13.36
CA GLY A 163 4.85 -21.02 12.28
C GLY A 163 5.01 -21.67 10.90
N GLY A 164 5.62 -22.86 10.83
CA GLY A 164 5.74 -23.64 9.60
C GLY A 164 4.39 -24.12 9.06
N VAL A 165 3.53 -24.65 9.94
CA VAL A 165 2.17 -25.09 9.59
C VAL A 165 1.30 -23.90 9.19
N ALA A 166 1.34 -22.82 9.97
CA ALA A 166 0.60 -21.59 9.67
C ALA A 166 1.03 -21.00 8.31
N GLY A 167 2.34 -20.94 8.05
CA GLY A 167 2.90 -20.49 6.77
C GLY A 167 2.49 -21.36 5.60
N GLY A 168 2.49 -22.69 5.78
CA GLY A 168 2.02 -23.65 4.76
C GLY A 168 0.54 -23.45 4.40
N LEU A 169 -0.33 -23.31 5.41
CA LEU A 169 -1.77 -23.06 5.21
C LEU A 169 -2.01 -21.72 4.49
N MET A 170 -1.37 -20.64 4.95
CA MET A 170 -1.48 -19.33 4.31
C MET A 170 -0.96 -19.36 2.87
N GLY A 171 0.15 -20.06 2.61
CA GLY A 171 0.74 -20.21 1.29
C GLY A 171 -0.19 -20.92 0.30
N LEU A 172 -0.89 -21.97 0.73
CA LEU A 172 -1.88 -22.68 -0.12
C LEU A 172 -3.09 -21.80 -0.43
N VAL A 173 -3.64 -21.10 0.57
CA VAL A 173 -4.79 -20.20 0.39
C VAL A 173 -4.44 -19.05 -0.55
N VAL A 174 -3.32 -18.36 -0.29
CA VAL A 174 -2.88 -17.25 -1.13
C VAL A 174 -2.46 -17.71 -2.52
N GLY A 175 -1.79 -18.86 -2.61
CA GLY A 175 -1.36 -19.44 -3.89
C GLY A 175 -2.53 -19.76 -4.82
N THR A 176 -3.55 -20.44 -4.31
CA THR A 176 -4.76 -20.79 -5.07
C THR A 176 -5.57 -19.54 -5.46
N ALA A 177 -5.72 -18.58 -4.54
CA ALA A 177 -6.40 -17.31 -4.83
C ALA A 177 -5.65 -16.47 -5.88
N SER A 178 -4.31 -16.46 -5.83
CA SER A 178 -3.46 -15.78 -6.81
C SER A 178 -3.58 -16.42 -8.20
N GLN A 179 -3.52 -17.75 -8.27
CA GLN A 179 -3.70 -18.50 -9.52
C GLN A 179 -5.05 -18.18 -10.18
N ALA A 180 -6.14 -18.20 -9.41
CA ALA A 180 -7.47 -17.85 -9.93
C ALA A 180 -7.57 -16.39 -10.41
N ARG A 181 -6.89 -15.45 -9.75
CA ARG A 181 -6.85 -14.06 -10.20
C ARG A 181 -6.06 -13.90 -11.51
N ILE A 182 -4.92 -14.58 -11.63
CA ILE A 182 -4.11 -14.55 -12.86
C ILE A 182 -4.90 -15.11 -14.04
N GLY A 183 -5.64 -16.20 -13.84
CA GLY A 183 -6.54 -16.76 -14.86
C GLY A 183 -7.55 -15.72 -15.37
N ARG A 184 -8.27 -15.05 -14.45
CA ARG A 184 -9.25 -14.01 -14.82
C ARG A 184 -8.64 -12.83 -15.57
N LEU A 185 -7.44 -12.40 -15.17
CA LEU A 185 -6.74 -11.30 -15.86
C LEU A 185 -6.34 -11.70 -17.29
N ARG A 186 -5.89 -12.94 -17.51
CA ARG A 186 -5.60 -13.45 -18.86
C ARG A 186 -6.84 -13.47 -19.75
N GLU A 187 -7.97 -13.93 -19.22
CA GLU A 187 -9.24 -13.90 -19.96
C GLU A 187 -9.67 -12.48 -20.32
N GLU A 188 -9.51 -11.52 -19.40
CA GLU A 188 -9.79 -10.11 -19.69
C GLU A 188 -8.87 -9.55 -20.78
N GLU A 189 -7.58 -9.91 -20.76
CA GLU A 189 -6.62 -9.50 -21.78
C GLU A 189 -6.97 -10.10 -23.14
N GLU A 190 -7.32 -11.38 -23.21
CA GLU A 190 -7.78 -12.03 -24.44
C GLU A 190 -9.05 -11.38 -24.99
N ARG A 191 -10.02 -11.03 -24.13
CA ARG A 191 -11.23 -10.30 -24.54
C ARG A 191 -10.91 -8.92 -25.09
N LYS A 192 -10.03 -8.16 -24.42
CA LYS A 192 -9.61 -6.84 -24.89
C LYS A 192 -8.85 -6.93 -26.20
N ALA A 193 -7.98 -7.92 -26.37
CA ALA A 193 -7.25 -8.15 -27.61
C ALA A 193 -8.19 -8.45 -28.78
N LYS A 194 -9.22 -9.28 -28.57
CA LYS A 194 -10.27 -9.55 -29.58
C LYS A 194 -11.03 -8.28 -29.96
N LEU A 195 -11.42 -7.46 -28.99
CA LEU A 195 -12.10 -6.18 -29.25
C LEU A 195 -11.22 -5.22 -30.06
N ILE A 196 -9.95 -5.07 -29.68
CA ILE A 196 -9.00 -4.21 -30.41
C ILE A 196 -8.81 -4.69 -31.84
N ASN A 197 -8.59 -5.99 -32.04
CA ASN A 197 -8.44 -6.58 -33.38
C ASN A 197 -9.71 -6.39 -34.23
N SER A 198 -10.90 -6.57 -33.63
CA SER A 198 -12.18 -6.32 -34.32
C SER A 198 -12.39 -4.85 -34.68
N GLN A 199 -11.97 -3.91 -33.81
CA GLN A 199 -12.00 -2.48 -34.13
C GLN A 199 -11.00 -2.12 -35.23
N GLN A 200 -9.81 -2.72 -35.23
CA GLN A 200 -8.83 -2.52 -36.29
C GLN A 200 -9.35 -3.05 -37.64
N GLN A 201 -10.01 -4.20 -37.67
CA GLN A 201 -10.67 -4.70 -38.88
C GLN A 201 -11.81 -3.79 -39.37
N GLN A 202 -12.55 -3.14 -38.48
CA GLN A 202 -13.56 -2.14 -38.86
C GLN A 202 -12.96 -0.80 -39.32
N GLN A 203 -11.79 -0.41 -38.80
CA GLN A 203 -11.05 0.78 -39.24
C GLN A 203 -10.26 0.54 -40.53
N GLN A 204 -10.11 -0.70 -40.96
CA GLN A 204 -9.57 -1.04 -42.26
C GLN A 204 -10.66 -0.79 -43.32
N VAL A 205 -10.84 0.49 -43.66
CA VAL A 205 -11.63 0.96 -44.81
C VAL A 205 -11.29 0.07 -46.01
N PRO A 206 -12.28 -0.42 -46.79
CA PRO A 206 -12.02 -1.32 -47.90
C PRO A 206 -10.93 -0.74 -48.81
N SER A 207 -9.98 -1.60 -49.15
CA SER A 207 -8.84 -1.36 -50.04
C SER A 207 -9.19 -0.33 -51.13
N PRO A 208 -8.31 0.63 -51.44
CA PRO A 208 -8.52 1.60 -52.52
C PRO A 208 -8.80 0.94 -53.87
N GLU A 209 -8.62 -0.38 -54.02
CA GLU A 209 -9.01 -1.15 -55.20
C GLU A 209 -10.53 -1.26 -55.41
N ALA A 210 -11.33 -1.35 -54.33
CA ALA A 210 -12.79 -1.37 -54.41
C ALA A 210 -13.38 0.04 -54.61
N ALA A 211 -12.73 1.06 -54.04
CA ALA A 211 -13.08 2.46 -54.28
C ALA A 211 -12.63 2.93 -55.68
N ALA A 212 -11.47 2.46 -56.17
CA ALA A 212 -11.01 2.70 -57.53
C ALA A 212 -11.91 2.00 -58.57
N ALA A 213 -12.38 0.78 -58.31
CA ALA A 213 -13.35 0.12 -59.20
C ALA A 213 -14.70 0.86 -59.26
N ALA A 214 -15.10 1.57 -58.19
CA ALA A 214 -16.29 2.43 -58.18
C ALA A 214 -16.06 3.83 -58.81
N LEU A 215 -14.81 4.30 -58.83
CA LEU A 215 -14.41 5.60 -59.37
C LEU A 215 -13.93 5.56 -60.84
N VAL A 216 -13.80 4.38 -61.45
CA VAL A 216 -13.39 4.25 -62.88
C VAL A 216 -14.51 4.64 -63.86
N THR A 217 -15.74 4.88 -63.41
CA THR A 217 -16.85 5.34 -64.26
C THR A 217 -17.13 6.84 -64.23
N GLU A 218 -16.36 7.66 -63.51
CA GLU A 218 -16.54 9.11 -63.57
C GLU A 218 -15.25 9.84 -63.92
N GLU A 219 -15.36 10.53 -65.04
CA GLU A 219 -14.34 11.06 -65.90
C GLU A 219 -13.98 12.52 -65.49
N ILE A 220 -12.67 12.80 -65.40
CA ILE A 220 -12.00 14.10 -65.64
C ILE A 220 -12.23 15.28 -64.66
N ALA A 221 -11.17 15.65 -63.93
CA ALA A 221 -10.66 17.04 -63.77
C ALA A 221 -9.27 17.05 -63.06
N PRO A 222 -8.41 18.07 -63.28
CA PRO A 222 -6.95 17.88 -63.32
C PRO A 222 -6.21 18.09 -62.00
N VAL A 223 -5.03 17.48 -61.98
CA VAL A 223 -3.91 17.61 -61.03
C VAL A 223 -3.61 19.07 -60.68
N MET A 224 -3.61 19.40 -59.38
CA MET A 224 -2.84 20.53 -58.83
C MET A 224 -1.66 19.99 -58.03
N PRO A 225 -0.41 20.42 -58.30
CA PRO A 225 0.71 20.17 -57.41
C PRO A 225 0.75 21.31 -56.38
N LEU A 226 0.39 21.03 -55.13
CA LEU A 226 0.68 21.95 -54.04
C LEU A 226 2.04 21.60 -53.45
N ALA A 227 2.96 22.53 -53.69
CA ALA A 227 4.33 22.55 -53.24
C ALA A 227 4.47 22.32 -51.72
N GLU A 228 5.35 21.39 -51.38
CA GLU A 228 6.47 21.56 -50.46
C GLU A 228 6.43 22.78 -49.52
N GLU A 229 6.18 22.54 -48.23
CA GLU A 229 6.77 23.35 -47.16
C GLU A 229 7.10 22.44 -45.96
N THR A 230 8.28 21.82 -45.99
CA THR A 230 8.92 21.24 -44.81
C THR A 230 9.44 22.39 -43.95
N LYS A 231 8.78 22.71 -42.84
CA LYS A 231 9.34 23.63 -41.85
C LYS A 231 10.48 22.97 -41.08
N PRO A 232 11.64 23.64 -40.89
CA PRO A 232 12.80 23.04 -40.25
C PRO A 232 12.54 22.82 -38.76
N THR A 233 13.05 21.71 -38.24
CA THR A 233 13.14 21.42 -36.81
C THR A 233 14.01 22.48 -36.13
N GLU A 234 13.36 23.39 -35.41
CA GLU A 234 14.05 24.32 -34.52
C GLU A 234 14.54 23.52 -33.30
N GLU A 235 15.83 23.22 -33.30
CA GLU A 235 16.54 22.60 -32.20
C GLU A 235 16.63 23.63 -31.06
N VAL A 236 15.62 23.63 -30.19
CA VAL A 236 15.61 24.51 -29.02
C VAL A 236 16.66 24.00 -28.02
N VAL A 237 17.84 24.59 -28.12
CA VAL A 237 18.88 24.58 -27.09
C VAL A 237 18.25 25.05 -25.78
N VAL A 238 18.11 24.12 -24.84
CA VAL A 238 17.66 24.40 -23.48
C VAL A 238 18.78 25.15 -22.77
N SER A 239 18.67 26.48 -22.71
CA SER A 239 19.47 27.29 -21.81
C SER A 239 19.14 26.91 -20.36
N GLY A 240 20.17 26.70 -19.56
CA GLY A 240 20.09 26.33 -18.15
C GLY A 240 19.17 27.26 -17.36
N VAL A 241 18.48 26.64 -16.39
CA VAL A 241 17.67 27.30 -15.36
C VAL A 241 18.54 28.38 -14.67
N PRO A 242 18.18 29.67 -14.70
CA PRO A 242 18.91 30.68 -13.96
C PRO A 242 18.51 30.59 -12.49
N GLY A 243 19.46 30.19 -11.62
CA GLY A 243 19.35 30.31 -10.17
C GLY A 243 19.25 29.00 -9.37
N GLU A 244 19.52 27.84 -9.96
CA GLU A 244 19.70 26.61 -9.16
C GLU A 244 21.16 26.50 -8.72
N GLU A 245 21.43 26.78 -7.44
CA GLU A 245 22.54 26.11 -6.75
C GLU A 245 22.36 24.60 -6.99
N GLU A 246 23.40 23.92 -7.47
CA GLU A 246 23.31 22.51 -7.84
C GLU A 246 22.61 21.73 -6.71
N PRO A 247 21.50 21.01 -7.00
CA PRO A 247 20.80 20.28 -5.97
C PRO A 247 21.75 19.20 -5.47
N LYS A 248 22.27 19.38 -4.25
CA LYS A 248 23.09 18.39 -3.56
C LYS A 248 22.44 17.04 -3.78
N GLY A 249 23.20 16.11 -4.37
CA GLY A 249 22.71 14.76 -4.62
C GLY A 249 22.14 14.22 -3.31
N TRP A 250 21.02 13.49 -3.38
CA TRP A 250 20.35 13.00 -2.17
C TRP A 250 21.30 12.22 -1.23
N TRP A 251 22.34 11.60 -1.79
CA TRP A 251 23.45 10.99 -1.07
C TRP A 251 24.31 11.97 -0.24
N GLU A 252 24.56 13.19 -0.73
CA GLU A 252 25.28 14.24 -0.02
C GLU A 252 24.44 14.85 1.10
N SER A 253 23.11 14.97 0.92
CA SER A 253 22.20 15.36 2.01
C SER A 253 22.19 14.32 3.12
N VAL A 254 22.18 13.02 2.79
CA VAL A 254 22.25 11.95 3.79
C VAL A 254 23.59 11.99 4.55
N LYS A 255 24.72 12.16 3.85
CA LYS A 255 26.05 12.31 4.51
C LYS A 255 26.10 13.50 5.45
N SER A 256 25.54 14.65 5.07
CA SER A 256 25.52 15.84 5.92
C SER A 256 24.75 15.67 7.23
N TRP A 257 23.81 14.72 7.29
CA TRP A 257 23.01 14.41 8.47
C TRP A 257 23.66 13.38 9.39
N VAL A 258 24.54 12.53 8.82
CA VAL A 258 25.23 11.46 9.55
C VAL A 258 26.57 11.94 10.14
N GLY A 259 27.02 13.16 9.80
CA GLY A 259 28.18 13.78 10.44
C GLY A 259 29.47 13.01 10.22
N ALA A 260 30.08 13.20 9.05
CA ALA A 260 31.51 12.95 8.86
C ALA A 260 32.26 14.28 8.98
#